data_AF-A0A2V6GT05-F1
#
_entry.id   AF-A0A2V6GT05-F1
#
_cell.length_a   1.000
_cell.length_b   1.000
_cell.length_c   1.000
_cell.angle_alpha   90.00
_cell.angle_beta   90.00
_cell.angle_gamma   90.00
#
_symmetry.space_group_name_H-M   'P 1'
#
loop_
_entity.id
_entity.type
_entity.pdbx_description
1 polymer ?
#
loop_
_entity_poly.entity_id
_entity_poly.type
_entity_poly.pdbx_seq_one_letter_code
_entity_poly.pdbx_strand_id
1 'polypeptide(L)'
;GHLPESKKKLKTDPEAGIHIYELRKFMRSNAGTCVNQKPIVHKGQHVKRGQVIADGPNTDHGELALGRNVLVAFMPWNGYNFEDAIMISEKVVKEDIYTSIHIDEFEIGARDTKLGPEEITRDIPNVSEEALRNLGPDGVVRVGAEVKPGDILVGKITPKSETELAPEERLLRAIFGEKAADVKDTSLTVPSGTYGIVMDVKVSSRREISREKLTPAETKRQLKSIGEEHKRKKEELTEQLTDSLSNILLGEKIPLDVVNAETGEIIIPANRKITKTLLRKLAIVHDHIEIDPSPIRNKIREIIASYEHKFAELELERERAIDRVESGDDIDPGIIKQVKVYIASKRKLSVGDKMAGRHGNKGVVARIVPEEDMPFLADGTPVEIVLNPLGVPSRMNVGQVLETHLGVAAKALGFKVATPVFD
;
A
#
# COMPACT_ATOMS: atom_id res chain seq x y z
N GLY A 1 -11.04 -18.23 19.76
CA GLY A 1 -12.01 -18.74 18.79
C GLY A 1 -11.39 -19.87 18.01
N HIS A 2 -12.18 -20.83 17.54
CA HIS A 2 -11.72 -21.84 16.58
C HIS A 2 -11.83 -21.29 15.16
N LEU A 3 -10.90 -21.67 14.29
CA LEU A 3 -10.93 -21.27 12.89
C LEU A 3 -12.04 -22.05 12.18
N PRO A 4 -12.94 -21.40 11.44
CA PRO A 4 -13.91 -22.11 10.62
C PRO A 4 -13.18 -22.92 9.53
N GLU A 5 -13.49 -24.22 9.43
CA GLU A 5 -12.81 -25.17 8.53
C GLU A 5 -13.14 -25.00 7.04
N SER A 6 -13.99 -24.03 6.67
CA SER A 6 -14.45 -23.88 5.29
C SER A 6 -13.47 -23.09 4.42
N LYS A 7 -13.14 -23.62 3.23
CA LYS A 7 -12.38 -22.94 2.15
C LYS A 7 -13.10 -21.73 1.52
N LYS A 8 -14.22 -21.26 2.08
CA LYS A 8 -14.93 -20.08 1.58
C LYS A 8 -14.15 -18.82 1.96
N LYS A 9 -14.19 -17.79 1.11
CA LYS A 9 -13.73 -16.44 1.49
C LYS A 9 -14.51 -16.02 2.72
N LEU A 10 -13.85 -16.03 3.87
CA LEU A 10 -14.43 -15.60 5.12
C LEU A 10 -14.74 -14.12 5.00
N LYS A 11 -15.84 -13.68 5.61
CA LYS A 11 -16.16 -12.26 5.82
C LYS A 11 -16.15 -11.99 7.32
N THR A 12 -15.95 -10.73 7.70
CA THR A 12 -16.11 -10.31 9.09
C THR A 12 -17.57 -10.53 9.48
N ASP A 13 -17.80 -11.38 10.48
CA ASP A 13 -19.10 -11.73 11.02
C ASP A 13 -19.03 -11.60 12.55
N PRO A 14 -19.44 -10.45 13.11
CA PRO A 14 -19.46 -10.22 14.54
C PRO A 14 -20.40 -11.17 15.31
N GLU A 15 -21.46 -11.67 14.68
CA GLU A 15 -22.45 -12.56 15.33
C GLU A 15 -21.90 -13.98 15.49
N ALA A 16 -21.11 -14.45 14.50
CA ALA A 16 -20.35 -15.69 14.60
C ALA A 16 -19.00 -15.54 15.37
N GLY A 17 -18.66 -14.34 15.83
CA GLY A 17 -17.39 -14.06 16.51
C GLY A 17 -16.15 -14.12 15.61
N ILE A 18 -16.32 -13.89 14.31
CA ILE A 18 -15.27 -13.95 13.28
C ILE A 18 -14.89 -12.53 12.86
N HIS A 19 -13.63 -12.16 13.06
CA HIS A 19 -13.07 -10.87 12.61
C HIS A 19 -11.97 -11.09 11.57
N ILE A 20 -12.03 -10.33 10.48
CA ILE A 20 -11.04 -10.40 9.40
C ILE A 20 -10.32 -9.07 9.29
N TYR A 21 -8.99 -9.14 9.23
CA TYR A 21 -8.11 -8.00 9.10
C TYR A 21 -7.26 -8.19 7.84
N GLU A 22 -7.47 -7.34 6.85
CA GLU A 22 -6.64 -7.32 5.64
C GLU A 22 -5.31 -6.63 5.92
N LEU A 23 -4.21 -7.34 5.61
CA LEU A 23 -2.87 -6.81 5.80
C LEU A 23 -2.41 -6.03 4.57
N ARG A 24 -1.81 -4.87 4.80
CA ARG A 24 -1.16 -4.08 3.76
C ARG A 24 0.16 -4.72 3.37
N LYS A 25 0.32 -5.10 2.10
CA LYS A 25 1.52 -5.76 1.58
C LYS A 25 2.18 -4.90 0.52
N PHE A 26 3.49 -4.64 0.70
CA PHE A 26 4.36 -3.96 -0.27
C PHE A 26 3.76 -2.66 -0.85
N MET A 27 3.16 -1.84 0.01
CA MET A 27 2.62 -0.55 -0.41
C MET A 27 3.71 0.52 -0.39
N ARG A 28 3.67 1.44 -1.34
CA ARG A 28 4.55 2.63 -1.35
C ARG A 28 4.10 3.64 -0.28
N SER A 29 5.06 4.22 0.44
CA SER A 29 4.85 5.40 1.28
C SER A 29 5.10 6.69 0.50
N ASN A 30 4.67 7.84 1.05
CA ASN A 30 4.93 9.15 0.44
C ASN A 30 6.43 9.44 0.27
N ALA A 31 7.28 8.90 1.15
CA ALA A 31 8.73 9.03 1.07
C ALA A 31 9.40 7.97 0.17
N GLY A 32 8.62 7.18 -0.57
CA GLY A 32 9.13 6.11 -1.44
C GLY A 32 9.64 4.88 -0.68
N THR A 33 9.29 4.72 0.60
CA THR A 33 9.64 3.52 1.39
C THR A 33 8.56 2.44 1.29
N CYS A 34 8.89 1.22 1.69
CA CYS A 34 7.96 0.09 1.70
C CYS A 34 7.17 -0.01 3.01
N VAL A 35 5.84 0.04 2.90
CA VAL A 35 4.88 -0.27 3.96
C VAL A 35 4.43 -1.72 3.80
N ASN A 36 4.82 -2.56 4.76
CA ASN A 36 4.52 -3.98 4.73
C ASN A 36 4.15 -4.47 6.13
N GLN A 37 2.98 -5.10 6.25
CA GLN A 37 2.52 -5.71 7.48
C GLN A 37 2.82 -7.22 7.48
N LYS A 38 3.29 -7.71 8.64
CA LYS A 38 3.61 -9.13 8.86
C LYS A 38 2.79 -9.65 10.04
N PRO A 39 2.05 -10.76 9.89
CA PRO A 39 1.36 -11.36 11.02
C PRO A 39 2.39 -11.89 12.04
N ILE A 40 2.15 -11.66 13.32
CA ILE A 40 2.97 -12.19 14.43
C ILE A 40 2.30 -13.32 15.19
N VAL A 41 1.00 -13.52 14.97
CA VAL A 41 0.24 -14.59 15.63
C VAL A 41 0.25 -15.87 14.80
N HIS A 42 0.21 -16.99 15.51
CA HIS A 42 0.13 -18.32 14.89
C HIS A 42 -1.30 -18.86 14.90
N LYS A 43 -1.57 -19.81 13.99
CA LYS A 43 -2.85 -20.49 13.92
C LYS A 43 -3.14 -21.21 15.25
N GLY A 44 -4.27 -20.89 15.88
CA GLY A 44 -4.68 -21.48 17.17
C GLY A 44 -4.19 -20.73 18.41
N GLN A 45 -3.41 -19.66 18.25
CA GLN A 45 -3.01 -18.82 19.37
C GLN A 45 -4.21 -18.07 19.97
N HIS A 46 -4.34 -18.13 21.30
CA HIS A 46 -5.32 -17.31 22.01
C HIS A 46 -4.82 -15.86 22.07
N VAL A 47 -5.66 -14.93 21.60
CA VAL A 47 -5.38 -13.49 21.60
C VAL A 47 -6.35 -12.74 22.52
N LYS A 48 -5.87 -11.69 23.17
CA LYS A 48 -6.68 -10.79 24.00
C LYS A 48 -7.04 -9.51 23.25
N ARG A 49 -8.13 -8.86 23.63
CA ARG A 49 -8.49 -7.53 23.09
C ARG A 49 -7.32 -6.56 23.37
N GLY A 50 -6.89 -5.84 22.33
CA GLY A 50 -5.76 -4.90 22.39
C GLY A 50 -4.38 -5.53 22.15
N GLN A 51 -4.30 -6.85 22.01
CA GLN A 51 -3.04 -7.51 21.65
C GLN A 51 -2.69 -7.24 20.18
N VAL A 52 -1.43 -6.91 19.92
CA VAL A 52 -0.89 -6.77 18.56
C VAL A 52 -0.92 -8.14 17.86
N ILE A 53 -1.46 -8.18 16.65
CA ILE A 53 -1.58 -9.41 15.84
C ILE A 53 -0.77 -9.36 14.54
N ALA A 54 -0.34 -8.18 14.13
CA ALA A 54 0.54 -7.97 12.99
C ALA A 54 1.43 -6.74 13.24
N ASP A 55 2.70 -6.86 12.91
CA ASP A 55 3.65 -5.75 12.93
C ASP A 55 3.57 -4.96 11.62
N GLY A 56 3.73 -3.64 11.74
CA GLY A 56 3.87 -2.73 10.62
C GLY A 56 5.32 -2.51 10.19
N PRO A 57 5.59 -1.50 9.34
CA PRO A 57 6.95 -1.08 9.07
C PRO A 57 7.63 -0.59 10.36
N ASN A 58 8.90 -0.94 10.55
CA ASN A 58 9.73 -0.52 11.70
C ASN A 58 9.12 -0.87 13.08
N THR A 59 8.42 -1.99 13.18
CA THR A 59 7.88 -2.54 14.43
C THR A 59 8.33 -3.99 14.58
N ASP A 60 8.62 -4.42 15.80
CA ASP A 60 8.98 -5.79 16.15
C ASP A 60 8.22 -6.19 17.43
N HIS A 61 7.32 -7.16 17.31
CA HIS A 61 6.45 -7.65 18.39
C HIS A 61 5.68 -6.54 19.12
N GLY A 62 5.18 -5.55 18.37
CA GLY A 62 4.45 -4.40 18.92
C GLY A 62 5.33 -3.30 19.52
N GLU A 63 6.66 -3.44 19.51
CA GLU A 63 7.59 -2.39 19.92
C GLU A 63 8.20 -1.67 18.72
N LEU A 64 8.53 -0.39 18.88
CA LEU A 64 9.15 0.42 17.84
C LEU A 64 10.60 -0.02 17.57
N ALA A 65 10.88 -0.43 16.33
CA ALA A 65 12.19 -0.96 15.91
C ALA A 65 12.70 -0.18 14.69
N LEU A 66 13.30 0.99 14.94
CA LEU A 66 13.79 1.91 13.89
C LEU A 66 15.14 1.53 13.29
N GLY A 67 15.89 0.64 13.95
CA GLY A 67 17.26 0.33 13.58
C GLY A 67 17.67 -1.06 14.04
N ARG A 68 18.99 -1.29 14.10
CA ARG A 68 19.58 -2.58 14.46
C ARG A 68 20.63 -2.36 15.54
N ASN A 69 20.67 -3.26 16.51
CA ASN A 69 21.72 -3.32 17.51
C ASN A 69 22.96 -3.94 16.87
N VAL A 70 24.09 -3.26 16.97
CA VAL A 70 25.36 -3.68 16.36
C VAL A 70 26.50 -3.58 17.37
N LEU A 71 27.54 -4.38 17.19
CA LEU A 71 28.75 -4.32 18.00
C LEU A 71 29.62 -3.15 17.57
N VAL A 72 29.83 -2.20 18.50
CA VAL A 72 30.56 -0.96 18.24
C VAL A 72 31.87 -0.91 19.05
N ALA A 73 32.94 -0.41 18.45
CA ALA A 73 34.18 -0.05 19.15
C ALA A 73 34.45 1.45 19.05
N PHE A 74 34.84 2.06 20.17
CA PHE A 74 35.29 3.46 20.23
C PHE A 74 36.82 3.51 20.20
N MET A 75 37.41 3.65 19.02
CA MET A 75 38.85 3.77 18.84
C MET A 75 39.19 4.46 17.52
N PRO A 76 40.30 5.21 17.41
CA PRO A 76 40.78 5.66 16.11
C PRO A 76 41.24 4.47 15.26
N TRP A 77 40.95 4.48 13.96
CA TRP A 77 41.32 3.40 13.06
C TRP A 77 41.83 3.92 11.72
N ASN A 78 43.16 3.92 11.53
CA ASN A 78 43.87 4.28 10.29
C ASN A 78 43.40 5.59 9.63
N GLY A 79 42.86 6.54 10.41
CA GLY A 79 42.28 7.78 9.92
C GLY A 79 40.95 7.64 9.17
N TYR A 80 40.40 6.44 9.02
CA TYR A 80 39.15 6.24 8.27
C TYR A 80 37.90 6.67 9.03
N ASN A 81 37.97 6.73 10.36
CA ASN A 81 36.93 7.32 11.19
C ASN A 81 37.30 8.74 11.66
N PHE A 82 38.02 9.51 10.83
CA PHE A 82 38.32 10.90 11.12
C PHE A 82 37.04 11.74 11.21
N GLU A 83 36.99 12.67 12.16
CA GLU A 83 35.79 13.47 12.48
C GLU A 83 34.54 12.62 12.71
N ASP A 84 33.56 12.72 11.80
CA ASP A 84 32.26 12.07 11.82
C ASP A 84 32.18 10.89 10.83
N ALA A 85 33.32 10.45 10.30
CA ALA A 85 33.37 9.27 9.45
C ALA A 85 33.11 7.99 10.26
N ILE A 86 32.32 7.08 9.68
CA ILE A 86 31.96 5.79 10.27
C ILE A 86 32.60 4.68 9.45
N MET A 87 33.19 3.73 10.16
CA MET A 87 33.77 2.52 9.61
C MET A 87 32.88 1.33 9.87
N ILE A 88 32.62 0.54 8.83
CA ILE A 88 31.64 -0.55 8.88
C ILE A 88 32.27 -1.84 8.38
N SER A 89 31.98 -2.94 9.07
CA SER A 89 32.37 -4.28 8.62
C SER A 89 31.56 -4.72 7.41
N GLU A 90 32.20 -5.39 6.46
CA GLU A 90 31.55 -6.05 5.34
C GLU A 90 30.46 -7.04 5.79
N LYS A 91 30.59 -7.64 6.97
CA LYS A 91 29.57 -8.49 7.59
C LYS A 91 28.19 -7.83 7.59
N VAL A 92 28.13 -6.54 7.92
CA VAL A 92 26.88 -5.78 8.01
C VAL A 92 26.17 -5.68 6.66
N VAL A 93 26.94 -5.58 5.59
CA VAL A 93 26.45 -5.50 4.20
C VAL A 93 26.05 -6.89 3.70
N LYS A 94 26.85 -7.91 4.04
CA LYS A 94 26.64 -9.31 3.66
C LYS A 94 25.37 -9.89 4.29
N GLU A 95 25.10 -9.55 5.54
CA GLU A 95 23.90 -9.98 6.28
C GLU A 95 22.67 -9.10 5.98
N ASP A 96 22.75 -8.15 5.04
CA ASP A 96 21.67 -7.24 4.66
C ASP A 96 21.05 -6.50 5.87
N ILE A 97 21.86 -6.17 6.89
CA ILE A 97 21.39 -5.58 8.17
C ILE A 97 20.71 -4.23 7.95
N TYR A 98 21.30 -3.39 7.10
CA TYR A 98 20.81 -2.06 6.75
C TYR A 98 20.34 -1.97 5.29
N THR A 99 19.77 -3.06 4.77
CA THR A 99 19.18 -3.06 3.42
C THR A 99 17.71 -2.64 3.49
N SER A 100 17.35 -1.58 2.76
CA SER A 100 15.98 -1.06 2.68
C SER A 100 15.31 -1.41 1.36
N ILE A 101 13.98 -1.46 1.38
CA ILE A 101 13.16 -1.60 0.17
C ILE A 101 12.54 -0.24 -0.14
N HIS A 102 12.86 0.27 -1.32
CA HIS A 102 12.29 1.49 -1.88
C HIS A 102 11.35 1.13 -3.01
N ILE A 103 10.24 1.86 -3.11
CA ILE A 103 9.26 1.69 -4.18
C ILE A 103 9.15 3.05 -4.86
N ASP A 104 9.75 3.11 -6.05
CA ASP A 104 9.75 4.30 -6.90
C ASP A 104 8.57 4.19 -7.89
N GLU A 105 7.84 5.29 -8.07
CA GLU A 105 6.71 5.39 -8.99
C GLU A 105 7.13 6.23 -10.19
N PHE A 106 7.03 5.66 -11.39
CA PHE A 106 7.26 6.36 -12.64
C PHE A 106 5.98 6.40 -13.44
N GLU A 107 5.64 7.56 -13.98
CA GLU A 107 4.43 7.73 -14.77
C GLU A 107 4.72 8.36 -16.13
N ILE A 108 3.96 7.94 -17.12
CA ILE A 108 3.95 8.56 -18.44
C ILE A 108 2.53 8.57 -19.00
N GLY A 109 2.17 9.68 -19.62
CA GLY A 109 0.91 9.85 -20.35
C GLY A 109 1.15 9.99 -21.85
N ALA A 110 0.32 9.31 -22.64
CA ALA A 110 0.09 9.61 -24.04
C ALA A 110 -0.97 10.69 -24.17
N ARG A 111 -0.64 11.78 -24.86
CA ARG A 111 -1.49 12.97 -25.03
C ARG A 111 -1.99 13.09 -26.46
N ASP A 112 -3.14 13.72 -26.62
CA ASP A 112 -3.57 14.18 -27.93
C ASP A 112 -2.83 15.47 -28.28
N THR A 113 -2.11 15.48 -29.41
CA THR A 113 -1.35 16.64 -29.86
C THR A 113 -1.93 17.18 -31.16
N LYS A 114 -1.59 18.43 -31.51
CA LYS A 114 -2.07 19.03 -32.77
C LYS A 114 -1.64 18.27 -34.03
N LEU A 115 -0.54 17.51 -33.95
CA LEU A 115 0.00 16.72 -35.07
C LEU A 115 -0.58 15.30 -35.11
N GLY A 116 -1.35 14.90 -34.11
CA GLY A 116 -1.93 13.57 -33.95
C GLY A 116 -1.81 13.06 -32.52
N PRO A 117 -2.50 11.95 -32.19
CA PRO A 117 -2.42 11.34 -30.88
C PRO A 117 -1.05 10.69 -30.67
N GLU A 118 -0.48 10.84 -29.47
CA GLU A 118 0.63 9.99 -29.02
C GLU A 118 0.11 8.57 -28.77
N GLU A 119 0.92 7.57 -29.10
CA GLU A 119 0.56 6.16 -28.91
C GLU A 119 1.54 5.45 -27.99
N ILE A 120 1.00 4.55 -27.17
CA ILE A 120 1.81 3.63 -26.35
C ILE A 120 1.88 2.30 -27.11
N THR A 121 3.07 1.96 -27.59
CA THR A 121 3.31 0.79 -28.43
C THR A 121 4.71 0.23 -28.22
N ARG A 122 4.88 -1.06 -28.54
CA ARG A 122 6.20 -1.71 -28.58
C ARG A 122 6.98 -1.37 -29.86
N ASP A 123 6.29 -0.93 -30.91
CA ASP A 123 6.90 -0.59 -32.20
C ASP A 123 7.54 0.81 -32.15
N ILE A 124 8.79 0.87 -31.69
CA ILE A 124 9.55 2.11 -31.48
C ILE A 124 10.68 2.17 -32.52
N PRO A 125 10.79 3.25 -33.30
CA PRO A 125 11.86 3.36 -34.30
C PRO A 125 13.24 3.49 -33.65
N ASN A 126 14.26 2.93 -34.31
CA ASN A 126 15.67 3.02 -33.91
C ASN A 126 16.02 2.36 -32.55
N VAL A 127 15.15 1.48 -32.04
CA VAL A 127 15.39 0.72 -30.79
C VAL A 127 15.71 -0.74 -31.13
N SER A 128 16.70 -1.32 -30.44
CA SER A 128 17.07 -2.73 -30.63
C SER A 128 16.05 -3.68 -30.00
N GLU A 129 15.89 -4.88 -30.55
CA GLU A 129 15.03 -5.94 -29.99
C GLU A 129 15.42 -6.34 -28.55
N GLU A 130 16.69 -6.17 -28.18
CA GLU A 130 17.17 -6.43 -26.81
C GLU A 130 16.51 -5.48 -25.80
N ALA A 131 16.39 -4.19 -26.15
CA ALA A 131 15.73 -3.20 -25.31
C ALA A 131 14.21 -3.41 -25.24
N LEU A 132 13.60 -3.98 -26.30
CA LEU A 132 12.17 -4.29 -26.36
C LEU A 132 11.80 -5.61 -25.68
N ARG A 133 12.78 -6.42 -25.24
CA ARG A 133 12.56 -7.77 -24.68
C ARG A 133 11.63 -7.79 -23.47
N ASN A 134 11.66 -6.73 -22.65
CA ASN A 134 10.86 -6.62 -21.44
C ASN A 134 9.47 -6.00 -21.68
N LEU A 135 9.22 -5.42 -22.87
CA LEU A 135 7.95 -4.81 -23.23
C LEU A 135 6.96 -5.85 -23.76
N GLY A 136 5.74 -5.78 -23.24
CA GLY A 136 4.60 -6.52 -23.74
C GLY A 136 4.14 -6.03 -25.12
N PRO A 137 3.20 -6.75 -25.76
CA PRO A 137 2.58 -6.31 -27.02
C PRO A 137 1.86 -4.96 -26.93
N ASP A 138 1.47 -4.56 -25.72
CA ASP A 138 0.80 -3.30 -25.39
C ASP A 138 1.76 -2.12 -25.17
N GLY A 139 3.07 -2.32 -25.37
CA GLY A 139 4.10 -1.30 -25.19
C GLY A 139 4.44 -1.01 -23.74
N VAL A 140 4.08 -1.89 -22.80
CA VAL A 140 4.28 -1.69 -21.36
C VAL A 140 5.15 -2.82 -20.79
N VAL A 141 6.03 -2.49 -19.85
CA VAL A 141 6.90 -3.48 -19.20
C VAL A 141 6.10 -4.52 -18.42
N ARG A 142 6.52 -5.78 -18.50
CA ARG A 142 5.93 -6.88 -17.72
C ARG A 142 6.20 -6.75 -16.23
N VAL A 143 5.20 -7.09 -15.40
CA VAL A 143 5.38 -7.23 -13.95
C VAL A 143 6.36 -8.39 -13.67
N GLY A 144 7.31 -8.15 -12.76
CA GLY A 144 8.39 -9.08 -12.43
C GLY A 144 9.64 -8.95 -13.30
N ALA A 145 9.68 -8.04 -14.28
CA ALA A 145 10.91 -7.75 -15.01
C ALA A 145 11.96 -7.10 -14.11
N GLU A 146 13.19 -7.59 -14.16
CA GLU A 146 14.37 -6.87 -13.67
C GLU A 146 14.77 -5.80 -14.69
N VAL A 147 14.93 -4.57 -14.20
CA VAL A 147 15.22 -3.41 -15.04
C VAL A 147 16.46 -2.67 -14.53
N LYS A 148 17.22 -2.12 -15.47
CA LYS A 148 18.44 -1.34 -15.28
C LYS A 148 18.29 0.04 -15.90
N PRO A 149 19.14 1.01 -15.52
CA PRO A 149 19.14 2.33 -16.16
C PRO A 149 19.24 2.23 -17.67
N GLY A 150 18.36 2.96 -18.37
CA GLY A 150 18.25 2.94 -19.82
C GLY A 150 17.26 1.91 -20.38
N ASP A 151 16.79 0.94 -19.59
CA ASP A 151 15.72 0.04 -20.04
C ASP A 151 14.41 0.81 -20.25
N ILE A 152 13.64 0.42 -21.27
CA ILE A 152 12.36 1.04 -21.58
C ILE A 152 11.26 0.42 -20.71
N LEU A 153 10.59 1.25 -19.91
CA LEU A 153 9.45 0.85 -19.08
C LEU A 153 8.13 0.93 -19.84
N VAL A 154 7.96 1.97 -20.65
CA VAL A 154 6.76 2.19 -21.44
C VAL A 154 7.17 2.80 -22.77
N GLY A 155 6.91 2.08 -23.85
CA GLY A 155 7.14 2.55 -25.21
C GLY A 155 6.12 3.61 -25.59
N LYS A 156 6.57 4.82 -25.93
CA LYS A 156 5.72 5.92 -26.35
C LYS A 156 6.28 6.56 -27.62
N ILE A 157 5.41 6.71 -28.60
CA ILE A 157 5.71 7.39 -29.86
C ILE A 157 4.88 8.66 -29.99
N THR A 158 5.52 9.75 -30.43
CA THR A 158 4.87 11.03 -30.69
C THR A 158 4.98 11.34 -32.19
N PRO A 159 3.88 11.65 -32.89
CA PRO A 159 3.95 12.04 -34.29
C PRO A 159 4.79 13.32 -34.46
N LYS A 160 5.69 13.31 -35.44
CA LYS A 160 6.57 14.44 -35.76
C LYS A 160 6.10 15.09 -37.06
N SER A 161 6.20 16.42 -37.14
CA SER A 161 6.05 17.11 -38.42
C SER A 161 7.15 16.69 -39.38
N GLU A 162 6.81 16.49 -40.65
CA GLU A 162 7.79 16.19 -41.69
C GLU A 162 8.84 17.32 -41.77
N THR A 163 10.06 17.00 -41.37
CA THR A 163 11.20 17.92 -41.46
C THR A 163 11.87 17.72 -42.81
N GLU A 164 12.14 18.81 -43.54
CA GLU A 164 12.97 18.74 -44.75
C GLU A 164 14.35 18.17 -44.39
N LEU A 165 14.59 16.94 -44.83
CA LEU A 165 15.86 16.24 -44.63
C LEU A 165 16.92 16.87 -45.54
N ALA A 166 18.16 16.92 -45.06
CA ALA A 166 19.29 17.36 -45.88
C ALA A 166 19.45 16.45 -47.12
N PRO A 167 20.01 16.95 -48.24
CA PRO A 167 20.21 16.14 -49.45
C PRO A 167 20.92 14.80 -49.21
N GLU A 168 21.85 14.75 -48.25
CA GLU A 168 22.58 13.55 -47.82
C GLU A 168 21.67 12.53 -47.12
N GLU A 169 20.80 12.98 -46.21
CA GLU A 169 19.82 12.12 -45.53
C GLU A 169 18.73 11.64 -46.48
N ARG A 170 18.32 12.47 -47.45
CA ARG A 170 17.41 12.07 -48.53
C ARG A 170 18.03 10.97 -49.39
N LEU A 171 19.32 11.06 -49.70
CA LEU A 171 20.05 10.05 -50.44
C LEU A 171 20.16 8.75 -49.64
N LEU A 172 20.51 8.82 -48.35
CA LEU A 172 20.55 7.66 -47.46
C LEU A 172 19.18 6.96 -47.38
N ARG A 173 18.09 7.71 -47.24
CA ARG A 173 16.73 7.17 -47.22
C ARG A 173 16.35 6.47 -48.53
N ALA A 174 16.78 7.02 -49.67
CA ALA A 174 16.57 6.42 -50.99
C ALA A 174 17.39 5.13 -51.21
N ILE A 175 18.59 5.05 -50.63
CA ILE A 175 19.48 3.89 -50.75
C ILE A 175 19.04 2.73 -49.83
N PHE A 176 18.75 3.03 -48.56
CA PHE A 176 18.44 1.98 -47.57
C PHE A 176 16.95 1.60 -47.54
N GLY A 177 16.09 2.36 -48.20
CA GLY A 177 14.64 2.11 -48.20
C GLY A 177 14.02 2.14 -46.81
N GLU A 178 14.75 2.64 -45.81
CA GLU A 178 14.28 2.80 -44.45
C GLU A 178 13.13 3.80 -44.49
N LYS A 179 11.92 3.29 -44.27
CA LYS A 179 10.79 4.14 -43.91
C LYS A 179 11.17 4.77 -42.57
N ALA A 180 11.79 5.95 -42.60
CA ALA A 180 11.85 6.79 -41.41
C ALA A 180 10.41 6.90 -40.92
N ALA A 181 10.11 6.26 -39.80
CA ALA A 181 8.80 6.37 -39.20
C ALA A 181 8.65 7.85 -38.84
N ASP A 182 7.54 8.47 -39.24
CA ASP A 182 7.26 9.90 -38.99
C ASP A 182 6.94 10.18 -37.50
N VAL A 183 7.50 9.35 -36.62
CA VAL A 183 7.25 9.32 -35.18
C VAL A 183 8.57 9.42 -34.44
N LYS A 184 8.56 10.17 -33.34
CA LYS A 184 9.68 10.34 -32.43
C LYS A 184 9.48 9.46 -31.22
N ASP A 185 10.55 8.79 -30.78
CA ASP A 185 10.58 8.10 -29.50
C ASP A 185 10.55 9.12 -28.33
N THR A 186 9.53 9.00 -27.50
CA THR A 186 9.33 9.76 -26.26
C THR A 186 9.01 8.81 -25.09
N SER A 187 9.52 7.58 -25.17
CA SER A 187 9.31 6.50 -24.22
C SER A 187 9.81 6.82 -22.81
N LEU A 188 9.18 6.18 -21.82
CA LEU A 188 9.63 6.21 -20.44
C LEU A 188 10.77 5.20 -20.26
N THR A 189 11.95 5.69 -19.91
CA THR A 189 13.12 4.87 -19.58
C THR A 189 13.42 4.92 -18.09
N VAL A 190 14.08 3.88 -17.58
CA VAL A 190 14.56 3.85 -16.21
C VAL A 190 15.65 4.92 -16.01
N PRO A 191 15.50 5.84 -15.05
CA PRO A 191 16.51 6.87 -14.80
C PRO A 191 17.84 6.29 -14.33
N SER A 192 18.92 7.04 -14.58
CA SER A 192 20.25 6.74 -14.06
C SER A 192 20.24 6.51 -12.55
N GLY A 193 20.88 5.43 -12.12
CA GLY A 193 20.97 5.06 -10.69
C GLY A 193 19.76 4.29 -10.14
N THR A 194 18.72 4.05 -10.94
CA THR A 194 17.58 3.22 -10.52
C THR A 194 17.75 1.80 -11.03
N TYR A 195 17.67 0.83 -10.11
CA TYR A 195 17.73 -0.60 -10.42
C TYR A 195 16.66 -1.31 -9.60
N GLY A 196 15.98 -2.29 -10.17
CA GLY A 196 14.97 -3.01 -9.40
C GLY A 196 14.12 -3.94 -10.23
N ILE A 197 13.04 -4.39 -9.59
CA ILE A 197 12.04 -5.27 -10.19
C ILE A 197 10.75 -4.49 -10.33
N VAL A 198 10.10 -4.59 -11.48
CA VAL A 198 8.76 -4.05 -11.70
C VAL A 198 7.78 -4.80 -10.80
N MET A 199 7.24 -4.12 -9.80
CA MET A 199 6.35 -4.71 -8.80
C MET A 199 4.90 -4.71 -9.27
N ASP A 200 4.46 -3.62 -9.88
CA ASP A 200 3.09 -3.44 -10.32
C ASP A 200 3.04 -2.42 -11.46
N VAL A 201 2.05 -2.53 -12.33
CA VAL A 201 1.80 -1.58 -13.41
C VAL A 201 0.31 -1.25 -13.47
N LYS A 202 -0.01 0.03 -13.38
CA LYS A 202 -1.38 0.52 -13.46
C LYS A 202 -1.56 1.32 -14.74
N VAL A 203 -2.49 0.87 -15.57
CA VAL A 203 -2.85 1.54 -16.82
C VAL A 203 -4.22 2.17 -16.62
N SER A 204 -4.27 3.49 -16.71
CA SER A 204 -5.49 4.31 -16.70
C SER A 204 -5.70 4.88 -18.09
N SER A 205 -6.91 4.78 -18.64
CA SER A 205 -7.21 5.30 -19.98
C SER A 205 -8.45 6.16 -19.96
N ARG A 206 -8.39 7.31 -20.65
CA ARG A 206 -9.57 8.14 -20.89
C ARG A 206 -10.42 7.44 -21.94
N ARG A 207 -11.70 7.30 -21.62
CA ARG A 207 -12.67 6.41 -22.24
C ARG A 207 -13.09 6.73 -23.69
N GLU A 208 -12.38 7.57 -24.44
CA GLU A 208 -12.95 8.14 -25.67
C GLU A 208 -12.30 7.74 -27.01
N ILE A 209 -11.07 7.23 -27.08
CA ILE A 209 -10.45 7.02 -28.40
C ILE A 209 -9.75 5.64 -28.47
N SER A 210 -10.48 4.69 -29.06
CA SER A 210 -10.00 3.45 -29.73
C SER A 210 -9.25 2.38 -28.93
N ARG A 211 -10.00 1.48 -28.26
CA ARG A 211 -10.16 0.05 -28.66
C ARG A 211 -11.20 -0.60 -27.74
N GLU A 212 -12.16 -1.27 -28.36
CA GLU A 212 -13.27 -2.05 -27.79
C GLU A 212 -13.90 -1.44 -26.54
N LYS A 213 -14.94 -0.61 -26.79
CA LYS A 213 -15.92 -0.24 -25.76
C LYS A 213 -16.15 -1.46 -24.87
N LEU A 214 -15.93 -1.32 -23.56
CA LEU A 214 -16.86 -1.94 -22.61
C LEU A 214 -18.23 -1.60 -23.18
N THR A 215 -18.90 -2.59 -23.75
CA THR A 215 -20.15 -2.32 -24.47
C THR A 215 -21.07 -1.58 -23.50
N PRO A 216 -22.02 -0.75 -23.95
CA PRO A 216 -23.05 -0.22 -23.06
C PRO A 216 -23.67 -1.32 -22.18
N ALA A 217 -23.64 -2.58 -22.66
CA ALA A 217 -23.98 -3.77 -21.90
C ALA A 217 -23.00 -4.13 -20.76
N GLU A 218 -21.69 -3.97 -20.89
CA GLU A 218 -20.71 -4.28 -19.84
C GLU A 218 -20.61 -3.20 -18.76
N THR A 219 -20.67 -1.91 -19.10
CA THR A 219 -20.79 -0.85 -18.09
C THR A 219 -22.10 -0.99 -17.33
N LYS A 220 -23.20 -1.30 -18.05
CA LYS A 220 -24.48 -1.67 -17.42
C LYS A 220 -24.37 -2.93 -16.58
N ARG A 221 -23.54 -3.92 -16.98
CA ARG A 221 -23.29 -5.13 -16.20
C ARG A 221 -22.50 -4.85 -14.93
N GLN A 222 -21.50 -3.96 -14.98
CA GLN A 222 -20.74 -3.52 -13.80
C GLN A 222 -21.63 -2.73 -12.84
N LEU A 223 -22.36 -1.72 -13.32
CA LEU A 223 -23.36 -0.99 -12.53
C LEU A 223 -24.41 -1.93 -11.93
N LYS A 224 -24.89 -2.90 -12.72
CA LYS A 224 -25.81 -3.93 -12.23
C LYS A 224 -25.18 -4.81 -11.16
N SER A 225 -23.93 -5.23 -11.33
CA SER A 225 -23.22 -6.05 -10.32
C SER A 225 -22.97 -5.28 -9.03
N ILE A 226 -22.66 -3.99 -9.10
CA ILE A 226 -22.53 -3.10 -7.94
C ILE A 226 -23.89 -2.92 -7.25
N GLY A 227 -24.95 -2.72 -8.03
CA GLY A 227 -26.32 -2.65 -7.52
C GLY A 227 -26.78 -3.96 -6.86
N GLU A 228 -26.48 -5.11 -7.47
CA GLU A 228 -26.77 -6.44 -6.93
C GLU A 228 -25.97 -6.71 -5.64
N GLU A 229 -24.69 -6.32 -5.60
CA GLU A 229 -23.87 -6.47 -4.40
C GLU A 229 -24.34 -5.56 -3.26
N HIS A 230 -24.65 -4.29 -3.56
CA HIS A 230 -25.21 -3.36 -2.58
C HIS A 230 -26.56 -3.85 -2.07
N LYS A 231 -27.46 -4.30 -2.95
CA LYS A 231 -28.75 -4.86 -2.56
C LYS A 231 -28.57 -6.07 -1.63
N ARG A 232 -27.65 -6.98 -1.96
CA ARG A 232 -27.33 -8.14 -1.10
C ARG A 232 -26.82 -7.69 0.27
N LYS A 233 -25.88 -6.74 0.33
CA LYS A 233 -25.35 -6.20 1.60
C LYS A 233 -26.46 -5.51 2.41
N LYS A 234 -27.35 -4.76 1.76
CA LYS A 234 -28.48 -4.07 2.40
C LYS A 234 -29.49 -5.06 2.97
N GLU A 235 -29.81 -6.12 2.23
CA GLU A 235 -30.67 -7.22 2.71
C GLU A 235 -30.05 -7.92 3.93
N GLU A 236 -28.75 -8.20 3.89
CA GLU A 236 -27.99 -8.81 5.00
C GLU A 236 -28.03 -7.92 6.26
N LEU A 237 -27.80 -6.62 6.13
CA LEU A 237 -27.93 -5.64 7.21
C LEU A 237 -29.37 -5.52 7.75
N THR A 238 -30.36 -5.60 6.87
CA THR A 238 -31.78 -5.56 7.26
C THR A 238 -32.17 -6.82 8.05
N GLU A 239 -31.61 -7.97 7.70
CA GLU A 239 -31.82 -9.22 8.43
C GLU A 239 -31.16 -9.17 9.81
N GLN A 240 -29.92 -8.65 9.92
CA GLN A 240 -29.26 -8.41 11.22
C GLN A 240 -30.04 -7.44 12.11
N LEU A 241 -30.60 -6.37 11.53
CA LEU A 241 -31.47 -5.45 12.26
C LEU A 241 -32.74 -6.17 12.72
N THR A 242 -33.35 -6.99 11.86
CA THR A 242 -34.54 -7.78 12.19
C THR A 242 -34.25 -8.76 13.34
N ASP A 243 -33.08 -9.39 13.36
CA ASP A 243 -32.69 -10.32 14.41
C ASP A 243 -32.37 -9.60 15.73
N SER A 244 -31.72 -8.44 15.68
CA SER A 244 -31.50 -7.58 16.84
C SER A 244 -32.82 -7.09 17.46
N LEU A 245 -33.75 -6.64 16.62
CA LEU A 245 -35.11 -6.28 17.05
C LEU A 245 -35.87 -7.49 17.59
N SER A 246 -35.70 -8.66 16.95
CA SER A 246 -36.36 -9.91 17.38
C SER A 246 -35.90 -10.33 18.76
N ASN A 247 -34.60 -10.25 19.07
CA ASN A 247 -34.08 -10.65 20.39
C ASN A 247 -34.67 -9.83 21.54
N ILE A 248 -35.08 -8.59 21.29
CA ILE A 248 -35.59 -7.68 22.31
C ILE A 248 -37.13 -7.66 22.33
N LEU A 249 -37.77 -7.77 21.16
CA LEU A 249 -39.21 -7.53 21.00
C LEU A 249 -40.02 -8.81 20.76
N LEU A 250 -39.40 -10.00 20.63
CA LEU A 250 -40.17 -11.23 20.44
C LEU A 250 -41.07 -11.49 21.65
N GLY A 251 -42.37 -11.62 21.40
CA GLY A 251 -43.35 -11.99 22.43
C GLY A 251 -43.83 -10.85 23.32
N GLU A 252 -43.24 -9.64 23.21
CA GLU A 252 -43.82 -8.45 23.83
C GLU A 252 -45.10 -8.01 23.10
N LYS A 253 -46.02 -7.39 23.85
CA LYS A 253 -47.22 -6.76 23.30
C LYS A 253 -47.02 -5.26 23.37
N ILE A 254 -47.00 -4.60 22.22
CA ILE A 254 -47.01 -3.14 22.18
C ILE A 254 -48.48 -2.70 22.25
N PRO A 255 -48.88 -1.90 23.25
CA PRO A 255 -50.27 -1.46 23.39
C PRO A 255 -50.69 -0.40 22.37
N LEU A 256 -49.78 -0.03 21.46
CA LEU A 256 -49.89 1.08 20.52
C LEU A 256 -49.58 0.58 19.09
N ASP A 257 -50.18 1.23 18.11
CA ASP A 257 -49.92 0.96 16.69
C ASP A 257 -48.55 1.54 16.29
N VAL A 258 -47.77 0.76 15.54
CA VAL A 258 -46.57 1.27 14.86
C VAL A 258 -46.94 1.55 13.42
N VAL A 259 -46.82 2.81 13.01
CA VAL A 259 -47.19 3.28 11.68
C VAL A 259 -45.97 3.70 10.88
N ASN A 260 -46.04 3.48 9.57
CA ASN A 260 -45.14 4.10 8.62
C ASN A 260 -45.58 5.56 8.43
N ALA A 261 -44.67 6.51 8.68
CA ALA A 261 -44.95 7.94 8.58
C ALA A 261 -45.29 8.39 7.13
N GLU A 262 -44.78 7.69 6.12
CA GLU A 262 -45.00 8.06 4.71
C GLU A 262 -46.29 7.49 4.13
N THR A 263 -46.63 6.24 4.49
CA THR A 263 -47.76 5.52 3.88
C THR A 263 -48.99 5.45 4.78
N GLY A 264 -48.84 5.76 6.07
CA GLY A 264 -49.89 5.56 7.07
C GLY A 264 -50.25 4.08 7.31
N GLU A 265 -49.49 3.14 6.74
CA GLU A 265 -49.74 1.71 6.92
C GLU A 265 -49.37 1.29 8.35
N ILE A 266 -50.30 0.60 9.03
CA ILE A 266 -50.06 0.00 10.34
C ILE A 266 -49.17 -1.23 10.14
N ILE A 267 -47.89 -1.10 10.53
CA ILE A 267 -46.91 -2.18 10.45
C ILE A 267 -47.15 -3.18 11.58
N ILE A 268 -47.35 -2.69 12.81
CA ILE A 268 -47.61 -3.52 14.00
C ILE A 268 -48.91 -3.03 14.64
N PRO A 269 -49.99 -3.84 14.61
CA PRO A 269 -51.23 -3.50 15.29
C PRO A 269 -51.09 -3.57 16.82
N ALA A 270 -51.78 -2.68 17.52
CA ALA A 270 -51.85 -2.61 18.96
C ALA A 270 -52.30 -3.94 19.57
N ASN A 271 -51.66 -4.33 20.67
CA ASN A 271 -51.90 -5.56 21.44
C ASN A 271 -51.69 -6.88 20.69
N ARG A 272 -51.16 -6.85 19.47
CA ARG A 272 -50.78 -8.07 18.73
C ARG A 272 -49.41 -8.57 19.19
N LYS A 273 -49.25 -9.89 19.27
CA LYS A 273 -47.93 -10.49 19.50
C LYS A 273 -47.03 -10.20 18.30
N ILE A 274 -45.84 -9.69 18.59
CA ILE A 274 -44.83 -9.39 17.58
C ILE A 274 -44.29 -10.69 16.97
N THR A 275 -44.38 -10.81 15.64
CA THR A 275 -43.80 -11.91 14.87
C THR A 275 -42.59 -11.42 14.08
N LYS A 276 -41.64 -12.31 13.79
CA LYS A 276 -40.43 -12.00 12.98
C LYS A 276 -40.79 -11.39 11.61
N THR A 277 -41.93 -11.76 11.04
CA THR A 277 -42.46 -11.20 9.79
C THR A 277 -42.82 -9.72 9.87
N LEU A 278 -43.37 -9.26 11.01
CA LEU A 278 -43.71 -7.85 11.22
C LEU A 278 -42.45 -7.03 11.51
N LEU A 279 -41.49 -7.60 12.25
CA LEU A 279 -40.20 -6.96 12.50
C LEU A 279 -39.38 -6.79 11.22
N ARG A 280 -39.46 -7.74 10.28
CA ARG A 280 -38.84 -7.60 8.97
C ARG A 280 -39.43 -6.43 8.18
N LYS A 281 -40.76 -6.26 8.21
CA LYS A 281 -41.41 -5.07 7.61
C LYS A 281 -40.95 -3.78 8.27
N LEU A 282 -40.81 -3.77 9.59
CA LEU A 282 -40.33 -2.61 10.35
C LEU A 282 -38.87 -2.27 10.02
N ALA A 283 -38.00 -3.27 9.91
CA ALA A 283 -36.59 -3.08 9.54
C ALA A 283 -36.40 -2.51 8.11
N ILE A 284 -37.29 -2.85 7.18
CA ILE A 284 -37.26 -2.28 5.81
C ILE A 284 -37.55 -0.77 5.82
N VAL A 285 -38.42 -0.31 6.71
CA VAL A 285 -38.89 1.08 6.79
C VAL A 285 -38.25 1.81 7.99
N HIS A 286 -37.07 1.40 8.44
CA HIS A 286 -36.46 1.89 9.67
C HIS A 286 -36.32 3.43 9.75
N ASP A 287 -36.19 4.09 8.61
CA ASP A 287 -36.03 5.55 8.50
C ASP A 287 -37.33 6.36 8.74
N HIS A 288 -38.50 5.74 8.56
CA HIS A 288 -39.80 6.45 8.55
C HIS A 288 -40.81 5.86 9.54
N ILE A 289 -40.34 5.52 10.75
CA ILE A 289 -41.19 4.94 11.80
C ILE A 289 -41.69 6.02 12.75
N GLU A 290 -43.02 6.15 12.85
CA GLU A 290 -43.67 6.93 13.88
C GLU A 290 -44.26 6.00 14.95
N ILE A 291 -43.86 6.24 16.20
CA ILE A 291 -44.35 5.53 17.39
C ILE A 291 -44.63 6.56 18.48
N ASP A 292 -45.79 6.42 19.10
CA ASP A 292 -46.17 7.23 20.26
C ASP A 292 -45.19 7.05 21.44
N PRO A 293 -45.03 8.08 22.31
CA PRO A 293 -44.05 8.05 23.39
C PRO A 293 -44.25 6.85 24.33
N SER A 294 -43.29 5.92 24.32
CA SER A 294 -43.28 4.75 25.19
C SER A 294 -41.84 4.35 25.54
N PRO A 295 -41.61 3.62 26.66
CA PRO A 295 -40.29 3.08 27.00
C PRO A 295 -39.73 2.15 25.92
N ILE A 296 -40.61 1.44 25.21
CA ILE A 296 -40.28 0.53 24.10
C ILE A 296 -39.76 1.32 22.89
N ARG A 297 -40.35 2.49 22.60
CA ARG A 297 -39.87 3.38 21.53
C ARG A 297 -38.40 3.77 21.70
N ASN A 298 -37.99 4.09 22.92
CA ASN A 298 -36.61 4.50 23.18
C ASN A 298 -35.63 3.36 22.89
N LYS A 299 -35.99 2.11 23.26
CA LYS A 299 -35.19 0.91 22.93
C LYS A 299 -35.14 0.66 21.42
N ILE A 300 -36.27 0.77 20.72
CA ILE A 300 -36.33 0.60 19.26
C ILE A 300 -35.44 1.64 18.57
N ARG A 301 -35.54 2.90 18.97
CA ARG A 301 -34.72 3.99 18.42
C ARG A 301 -33.23 3.80 18.67
N GLU A 302 -32.84 3.33 19.84
CA GLU A 302 -31.43 3.07 20.16
C GLU A 302 -30.83 1.98 19.24
N ILE A 303 -31.58 0.90 19.01
CA ILE A 303 -31.17 -0.17 18.09
C ILE A 303 -31.09 0.37 16.66
N ILE A 304 -32.13 1.07 16.19
CA ILE A 304 -32.16 1.65 14.84
C ILE A 304 -30.98 2.61 14.64
N ALA A 305 -30.74 3.53 15.58
CA ALA A 305 -29.64 4.50 15.49
C ALA A 305 -28.26 3.83 15.36
N SER A 306 -28.05 2.68 16.02
CA SER A 306 -26.79 1.92 15.90
C SER A 306 -26.59 1.29 14.52
N TYR A 307 -27.68 1.00 13.80
CA TYR A 307 -27.66 0.46 12.44
C TYR A 307 -27.73 1.55 11.38
N GLU A 308 -28.29 2.72 11.69
CA GLU A 308 -28.39 3.88 10.79
C GLU A 308 -27.00 4.31 10.28
N HIS A 309 -26.00 4.35 11.17
CA HIS A 309 -24.60 4.61 10.77
C HIS A 309 -24.07 3.56 9.78
N LYS A 310 -24.44 2.28 9.95
CA LYS A 310 -24.00 1.19 9.05
C LYS A 310 -24.69 1.27 7.69
N PHE A 311 -25.98 1.62 7.67
CA PHE A 311 -26.72 1.84 6.42
C PHE A 311 -26.18 3.06 5.68
N ALA A 312 -25.90 4.16 6.38
CA ALA A 312 -25.30 5.37 5.80
C ALA A 312 -23.90 5.09 5.20
N GLU A 313 -23.06 4.33 5.92
CA GLU A 313 -21.74 3.92 5.42
C GLU A 313 -21.85 3.04 4.16
N LEU A 314 -22.82 2.13 4.12
CA LEU A 314 -23.08 1.28 2.96
C LEU A 314 -23.55 2.07 1.73
N GLU A 315 -24.44 3.06 1.92
CA GLU A 315 -24.89 3.93 0.81
C GLU A 315 -23.74 4.82 0.32
N LEU A 316 -22.91 5.34 1.23
CA LEU A 316 -21.71 6.11 0.87
C LEU A 316 -20.70 5.26 0.08
N GLU A 317 -20.51 3.97 0.45
CA GLU A 317 -19.71 3.03 -0.34
C GLU A 317 -20.28 2.84 -1.74
N ARG A 318 -21.61 2.70 -1.87
CA ARG A 318 -22.28 2.55 -3.16
C ARG A 318 -22.10 3.78 -4.04
N GLU A 319 -22.32 4.96 -3.47
CA GLU A 319 -22.15 6.24 -4.17
C GLU A 319 -20.71 6.38 -4.66
N ARG A 320 -19.72 6.18 -3.79
CA ARG A 320 -18.29 6.17 -4.19
C ARG A 320 -17.96 5.15 -5.26
N ALA A 321 -18.57 3.95 -5.22
CA ALA A 321 -18.34 2.92 -6.21
C ALA A 321 -18.98 3.27 -7.57
N ILE A 322 -20.15 3.91 -7.57
CA ILE A 322 -20.81 4.41 -8.78
C ILE A 322 -20.02 5.59 -9.34
N ASP A 323 -19.66 6.56 -8.52
CA ASP A 323 -18.83 7.70 -8.91
C ASP A 323 -17.52 7.23 -9.54
N ARG A 324 -16.87 6.22 -8.98
CA ARG A 324 -15.64 5.65 -9.57
C ARG A 324 -15.87 5.05 -10.96
N VAL A 325 -17.03 4.48 -11.22
CA VAL A 325 -17.40 3.89 -12.52
C VAL A 325 -17.85 4.96 -13.51
N GLU A 326 -18.48 6.03 -13.03
CA GLU A 326 -18.99 7.16 -13.82
C GLU A 326 -17.91 8.19 -14.13
N SER A 327 -17.17 8.67 -13.13
CA SER A 327 -16.06 9.62 -13.26
C SER A 327 -14.86 9.02 -13.99
N GLY A 328 -14.73 7.69 -14.03
CA GLY A 328 -13.54 7.02 -14.57
C GLY A 328 -12.28 7.34 -13.75
N ASP A 329 -11.11 7.05 -14.31
CA ASP A 329 -9.86 7.47 -13.69
C ASP A 329 -9.65 8.98 -13.92
N ASP A 330 -9.32 9.72 -12.86
CA ASP A 330 -8.90 11.13 -12.91
C ASP A 330 -7.63 11.25 -13.77
N ILE A 331 -7.84 11.59 -15.04
CA ILE A 331 -6.79 11.79 -16.02
C ILE A 331 -6.81 13.27 -16.40
N ASP A 332 -5.63 13.91 -16.47
CA ASP A 332 -5.53 15.33 -16.85
C ASP A 332 -6.11 15.59 -18.25
N PRO A 333 -6.89 16.68 -18.45
CA PRO A 333 -7.45 17.04 -19.76
C PRO A 333 -6.39 16.98 -20.87
N GLY A 334 -6.64 16.20 -21.92
CA GLY A 334 -5.70 15.95 -23.03
C GLY A 334 -4.85 14.66 -22.93
N ILE A 335 -4.76 13.97 -21.79
CA ILE A 335 -4.13 12.63 -21.72
C ILE A 335 -5.12 11.53 -22.13
N ILE A 336 -4.76 10.73 -23.12
CA ILE A 336 -5.56 9.60 -23.66
C ILE A 336 -5.33 8.35 -22.81
N LYS A 337 -4.07 8.06 -22.46
CA LYS A 337 -3.67 6.88 -21.69
C LYS A 337 -2.53 7.26 -20.76
N GLN A 338 -2.64 6.92 -19.47
CA GLN A 338 -1.63 7.10 -18.44
C GLN A 338 -1.18 5.73 -17.94
N VAL A 339 0.13 5.52 -17.86
CA VAL A 339 0.72 4.30 -17.35
C VAL A 339 1.60 4.66 -16.16
N LYS A 340 1.34 4.03 -15.02
CA LYS A 340 2.14 4.13 -13.80
C LYS A 340 2.86 2.81 -13.56
N VAL A 341 4.17 2.85 -13.45
CA VAL A 341 5.03 1.69 -13.23
C VAL A 341 5.67 1.83 -11.84
N TYR A 342 5.49 0.81 -11.00
CA TYR A 342 6.10 0.75 -9.69
C TYR A 342 7.33 -0.14 -9.74
N ILE A 343 8.49 0.42 -9.41
CA ILE A 343 9.75 -0.32 -9.35
C ILE A 343 10.16 -0.46 -7.90
N ALA A 344 10.30 -1.71 -7.45
CA ALA A 344 10.85 -2.02 -6.15
C ALA A 344 12.37 -2.20 -6.27
N SER A 345 13.11 -1.37 -5.54
CA SER A 345 14.57 -1.43 -5.45
C SER A 345 15.00 -1.84 -4.04
N LYS A 346 15.95 -2.78 -3.95
CA LYS A 346 16.66 -3.06 -2.70
C LYS A 346 17.90 -2.18 -2.67
N ARG A 347 17.96 -1.25 -1.72
CA ARG A 347 19.11 -0.37 -1.53
C ARG A 347 19.95 -0.92 -0.39
N LYS A 348 21.16 -1.34 -0.71
CA LYS A 348 22.15 -1.81 0.26
C LYS A 348 22.95 -0.62 0.77
N LEU A 349 23.39 -0.74 2.02
CA LEU A 349 24.32 0.21 2.63
C LEU A 349 25.58 0.35 1.78
N SER A 350 25.94 1.59 1.48
CA SER A 350 27.05 1.96 0.61
C SER A 350 27.92 3.05 1.24
N VAL A 351 29.16 3.19 0.75
CA VAL A 351 30.03 4.30 1.12
C VAL A 351 29.37 5.63 0.72
N GLY A 352 29.39 6.60 1.62
CA GLY A 352 28.68 7.88 1.47
C GLY A 352 27.29 7.91 2.10
N ASP A 353 26.73 6.76 2.49
CA ASP A 353 25.46 6.73 3.22
C ASP A 353 25.61 7.38 4.59
N LYS A 354 24.52 8.00 5.05
CA LYS A 354 24.48 8.68 6.35
C LYS A 354 23.83 7.79 7.38
N MET A 355 24.51 7.61 8.50
CA MET A 355 24.00 6.89 9.67
C MET A 355 23.95 7.80 10.89
N ALA A 356 23.05 7.47 11.81
CA ALA A 356 22.93 8.19 13.08
C ALA A 356 22.56 7.23 14.21
N GLY A 357 23.11 7.49 15.39
CA GLY A 357 22.68 6.89 16.64
C GLY A 357 21.62 7.74 17.34
N ARG A 358 21.07 7.21 18.43
CA ARG A 358 19.98 7.82 19.20
C ARG A 358 20.41 9.07 19.98
N HIS A 359 21.70 9.19 20.26
CA HIS A 359 22.27 10.29 21.06
C HIS A 359 22.79 11.45 20.20
N GLY A 360 22.24 11.62 18.98
CA GLY A 360 22.60 12.71 18.08
C GLY A 360 23.98 12.57 17.41
N ASN A 361 24.68 11.46 17.63
CA ASN A 361 25.87 11.10 16.86
C ASN A 361 25.44 10.77 15.43
N LYS A 362 25.93 11.53 14.46
CA LYS A 362 25.69 11.33 13.03
C LYS A 362 27.03 11.16 12.34
N GLY A 363 27.03 10.39 11.27
CA GLY A 363 28.23 10.20 10.48
C GLY A 363 27.96 9.67 9.10
N VAL A 364 28.99 9.69 8.27
CA VAL A 364 28.95 9.20 6.90
C VAL A 364 29.81 7.94 6.83
N VAL A 365 29.31 6.90 6.18
CA VAL A 365 30.08 5.67 5.95
C VAL A 365 31.26 6.02 5.05
N ALA A 366 32.47 6.02 5.61
CA ALA A 366 33.67 6.36 4.87
C ALA A 366 34.27 5.15 4.15
N ARG A 367 34.20 3.97 4.78
CA ARG A 367 34.68 2.73 4.17
C ARG A 367 33.99 1.52 4.77
N ILE A 368 33.81 0.52 3.90
CA ILE A 368 33.38 -0.83 4.24
C ILE A 368 34.64 -1.69 4.23
N VAL A 369 34.94 -2.35 5.36
CA VAL A 369 36.19 -3.08 5.59
C VAL A 369 35.92 -4.58 5.68
N PRO A 370 36.76 -5.43 5.05
CA PRO A 370 36.64 -6.88 5.17
C PRO A 370 36.60 -7.35 6.64
N GLU A 371 35.91 -8.45 6.90
CA GLU A 371 35.69 -8.96 8.27
C GLU A 371 37.01 -9.27 8.99
N GLU A 372 38.01 -9.75 8.25
CA GLU A 372 39.35 -10.11 8.72
C GLU A 372 40.22 -8.91 9.15
N ASP A 373 39.92 -7.74 8.60
CA ASP A 373 40.65 -6.49 8.87
C ASP A 373 40.02 -5.70 10.03
N MET A 374 38.86 -6.14 10.54
CA MET A 374 38.18 -5.49 11.65
C MET A 374 38.80 -5.86 12.99
N PRO A 375 38.82 -4.94 13.99
CA PRO A 375 39.11 -5.31 15.37
C PRO A 375 38.17 -6.41 15.84
N PHE A 376 38.67 -7.34 16.64
CA PHE A 376 37.90 -8.47 17.15
C PHE A 376 38.00 -8.58 18.66
N LEU A 377 36.99 -9.19 19.27
CA LEU A 377 36.94 -9.53 20.68
C LEU A 377 37.83 -10.74 20.98
N ALA A 378 38.11 -11.02 22.25
CA ALA A 378 38.96 -12.15 22.65
C ALA A 378 38.44 -13.53 22.19
N ASP A 379 37.15 -13.64 21.89
CA ASP A 379 36.51 -14.84 21.33
C ASP A 379 36.61 -14.94 19.79
N GLY A 380 37.24 -13.97 19.14
CA GLY A 380 37.38 -13.89 17.68
C GLY A 380 36.23 -13.17 16.98
N THR A 381 35.20 -12.67 17.69
CA THR A 381 34.08 -11.96 17.07
C THR A 381 34.54 -10.60 16.53
N PRO A 382 34.42 -10.32 15.22
CA PRO A 382 34.76 -9.01 14.67
C PRO A 382 33.74 -7.95 15.06
N VAL A 383 34.21 -6.72 15.28
CA VAL A 383 33.38 -5.54 15.51
C VAL A 383 32.67 -5.15 14.23
N GLU A 384 31.43 -4.66 14.34
CA GLU A 384 30.58 -4.33 13.19
C GLU A 384 30.72 -2.85 12.79
N ILE A 385 30.93 -1.95 13.76
CA ILE A 385 31.14 -0.53 13.52
C ILE A 385 32.28 0.01 14.39
N VAL A 386 33.16 0.83 13.82
CA VAL A 386 34.18 1.57 14.58
C VAL A 386 33.87 3.07 14.54
N LEU A 387 33.72 3.66 15.73
CA LEU A 387 33.44 5.08 15.94
C LEU A 387 34.63 5.81 16.54
N ASN A 388 34.75 7.10 16.23
CA ASN A 388 35.78 7.94 16.79
C ASN A 388 35.45 8.34 18.25
N PRO A 389 36.31 8.02 19.24
CA PRO A 389 36.06 8.39 20.62
C PRO A 389 36.09 9.91 20.84
N LEU A 390 36.83 10.67 20.02
CA LEU A 390 37.02 12.11 20.19
C LEU A 390 35.72 12.92 20.02
N GLY A 391 34.75 12.39 19.27
CA GLY A 391 33.45 13.02 19.09
C GLY A 391 32.59 13.01 20.36
N VAL A 392 32.85 12.12 21.31
CA VAL A 392 32.02 11.95 22.52
C VAL A 392 32.23 13.09 23.52
N PRO A 393 33.46 13.41 23.97
CA PRO A 393 33.68 14.48 24.93
C PRO A 393 33.33 15.85 24.36
N SER A 394 33.66 16.09 23.08
CA SER A 394 33.42 17.39 22.43
C SER A 394 31.94 17.74 22.32
N ARG A 395 31.06 16.74 22.09
CA ARG A 395 29.60 16.94 21.98
C ARG A 395 28.84 16.67 23.29
N MET A 396 29.55 16.25 24.34
CA MET A 396 28.98 15.86 25.63
C MET A 396 27.83 14.84 25.54
N ASN A 397 27.84 13.96 24.53
CA ASN A 397 26.82 12.92 24.32
C ASN A 397 27.26 11.58 24.93
N VAL A 398 27.55 11.60 26.23
CA VAL A 398 28.02 10.44 27.03
C VAL A 398 27.02 9.29 27.04
N GLY A 399 25.74 9.58 26.80
CA GLY A 399 24.66 8.58 26.73
C GLY A 399 24.97 7.39 25.81
N GLN A 400 25.62 7.62 24.66
CA GLN A 400 25.97 6.53 23.74
C GLN A 400 26.98 5.53 24.35
N VAL A 401 27.86 5.99 25.23
CA VAL A 401 28.84 5.12 25.91
C VAL A 401 28.13 4.31 26.98
N LEU A 402 27.22 4.94 27.73
CA LEU A 402 26.38 4.24 28.71
C LEU A 402 25.48 3.20 28.03
N GLU A 403 24.87 3.55 26.89
CA GLU A 403 24.09 2.63 26.05
C GLU A 403 24.95 1.44 25.59
N THR A 404 26.19 1.69 25.18
CA THR A 404 27.13 0.65 24.75
C THR A 404 27.48 -0.30 25.91
N HIS A 405 27.84 0.24 27.09
CA HIS A 405 28.10 -0.57 28.27
C HIS A 405 26.89 -1.42 28.67
N LEU A 406 25.70 -0.80 28.69
CA LEU A 406 24.46 -1.47 29.01
C LEU A 406 24.12 -2.56 27.98
N GLY A 407 24.34 -2.31 26.70
CA GLY A 407 24.14 -3.27 25.61
C GLY A 407 25.04 -4.49 25.73
N VAL A 408 26.32 -4.30 26.07
CA VAL A 408 27.26 -5.40 26.32
C VAL A 408 26.82 -6.23 27.53
N ALA A 409 26.46 -5.57 28.65
CA ALA A 409 25.98 -6.26 29.85
C ALA A 409 24.66 -7.03 29.59
N ALA A 410 23.71 -6.40 28.89
CA ALA A 410 22.43 -6.99 28.53
C ALA A 410 22.61 -8.22 27.62
N LYS A 411 23.52 -8.14 26.63
CA LYS A 411 23.87 -9.28 25.76
C LYS A 411 24.51 -10.42 26.54
N ALA A 412 25.43 -10.13 27.46
CA ALA A 412 26.09 -11.14 28.28
C ALA A 412 25.14 -11.84 29.26
N LEU A 413 24.16 -11.11 29.82
CA LEU A 413 23.21 -11.62 30.80
C LEU A 413 21.89 -12.13 30.17
N GLY A 414 21.71 -11.95 28.87
CA GLY A 414 20.56 -12.48 28.12
C GLY A 414 19.23 -11.77 28.41
N PHE A 415 19.25 -10.49 28.79
CA PHE A 415 18.03 -9.70 28.99
C PHE A 415 17.94 -8.54 27.99
N LYS A 416 16.70 -8.08 27.75
CA LYS A 416 16.42 -6.95 26.86
C LYS A 416 16.28 -5.67 27.69
N VAL A 417 16.88 -4.59 27.21
CA VAL A 417 16.72 -3.25 27.80
C VAL A 417 16.19 -2.30 26.74
N ALA A 418 15.19 -1.52 27.13
CA ALA A 418 14.68 -0.41 26.33
C ALA A 418 15.20 0.91 26.89
N THR A 419 15.79 1.73 26.03
CA THR A 419 16.10 3.13 26.31
C THR A 419 15.20 4.00 25.41
N PRO A 420 13.98 4.33 25.87
CA PRO A 420 13.03 5.08 25.06
C PRO A 420 13.59 6.47 24.74
N VAL A 421 13.37 6.92 23.50
CA VAL A 421 13.79 8.26 23.03
C VAL A 421 12.73 9.31 23.33
N PHE A 422 11.47 8.87 23.52
CA PHE A 422 10.30 9.69 23.81
C PHE A 422 9.58 9.07 25.02
N ASP A 423 9.15 9.91 25.97
CA ASP A 423 8.33 9.52 27.13
C ASP A 423 6.89 9.17 26.74
#